data_AF-A0A2Z6LNU6-F1
#
_entry.id   AF-A0A2Z6LNU6-F1
#
_cell.length_a   1.000
_cell.length_b   1.000
_cell.length_c   1.000
_cell.angle_alpha   90.00
_cell.angle_beta   90.00
_cell.angle_gamma   90.00
#
_symmetry.space_group_name_H-M   'P 1'
#
loop_
_entity.id
_entity.type
_entity.pdbx_description
1 polymer ?
#
loop_
_entity_poly.entity_id
_entity_poly.type
_entity_poly.pdbx_seq_one_letter_code
_entity_poly.pdbx_strand_id
1 'polypeptide(L)'
;MGGGGWSWRLPLFVWEEELLAGRCGLFHNVVLQPNELDMWHWRSLHSDVFMVKGAYQTLTRAKEEAEPVLNSTELVWNKVVPVMVSVFAWRFMENQIPTRDNLFKRGILNIDAQHCVLGYGFDETLSHFFFACDTTHKVWCGMLQWLGIQSALHNNQVVHAHHFSGLQVCFLKYKKCF
;
A
#
# COMPACT_ATOMS: atom_id res chain seq x y z
N MET A 1 25.18 10.29 -32.84
CA MET A 1 24.17 11.30 -33.20
C MET A 1 22.98 11.12 -32.27
N GLY A 2 22.59 12.17 -31.53
CA GLY A 2 21.22 12.37 -31.04
C GLY A 2 20.71 11.53 -29.87
N GLY A 3 21.52 11.24 -28.85
CA GLY A 3 20.97 10.78 -27.57
C GLY A 3 20.33 11.96 -26.85
N GLY A 4 19.02 12.16 -27.03
CA GLY A 4 18.23 13.05 -26.18
C GLY A 4 18.27 12.51 -24.76
N GLY A 5 19.31 12.91 -24.01
CA GLY A 5 19.61 12.39 -22.68
C GLY A 5 18.48 12.75 -21.74
N TRP A 6 17.64 11.76 -21.44
CA TRP A 6 16.68 11.88 -20.35
C TRP A 6 17.47 12.13 -19.06
N SER A 7 17.39 13.35 -18.56
CA SER A 7 17.89 13.71 -17.23
C SER A 7 16.71 13.78 -16.28
N TRP A 8 16.80 13.10 -15.15
CA TRP A 8 15.85 13.30 -14.06
C TRP A 8 15.90 14.77 -13.62
N ARG A 9 14.74 15.35 -13.31
CA ARG A 9 14.67 16.74 -12.80
C ARG A 9 15.31 16.87 -11.41
N LEU A 10 15.38 15.77 -10.67
CA LEU A 10 16.02 15.65 -9.36
C LEU A 10 16.94 14.42 -9.38
N PRO A 11 18.05 14.43 -8.61
CA PRO A 11 18.79 13.22 -8.32
C PRO A 11 17.86 12.18 -7.72
N LEU A 12 17.98 10.93 -8.16
CA LEU A 12 17.22 9.83 -7.58
C LEU A 12 17.67 9.60 -6.15
N PHE A 13 16.72 9.32 -5.26
CA PHE A 13 17.05 8.78 -3.95
C PHE A 13 17.50 7.33 -4.08
N VAL A 14 18.26 6.83 -3.09
CA VAL A 14 18.78 5.46 -3.08
C VAL A 14 17.68 4.41 -3.31
N TRP A 15 16.51 4.57 -2.67
CA TRP A 15 15.37 3.65 -2.88
C TRP A 15 14.74 3.79 -4.28
N GLU A 16 14.84 4.94 -4.93
CA GLU A 16 14.39 5.11 -6.32
C GLU A 16 15.36 4.46 -7.31
N GLU A 17 16.66 4.47 -7.01
CA GLU A 17 17.67 3.75 -7.80
C GLU A 17 17.44 2.24 -7.73
N GLU A 18 17.11 1.69 -6.56
CA GLU A 18 16.76 0.27 -6.41
C GLU A 18 15.50 -0.09 -7.22
N LEU A 19 14.46 0.76 -7.17
CA LEU A 19 13.24 0.59 -7.97
C LEU A 19 13.53 0.68 -9.47
N LEU A 20 14.38 1.62 -9.88
CA LEU A 20 14.81 1.78 -11.26
C LEU A 20 15.60 0.56 -11.73
N ALA A 21 16.55 0.08 -10.93
CA ALA A 21 17.34 -1.12 -11.23
C ALA A 21 16.43 -2.34 -11.40
N GLY A 22 15.45 -2.53 -10.50
CA GLY A 22 14.45 -3.59 -10.62
C GLY A 22 13.63 -3.50 -11.93
N ARG A 23 13.22 -2.28 -12.33
CA ARG A 23 12.51 -2.06 -13.59
C ARG A 23 13.40 -2.25 -14.81
N CYS A 24 14.64 -1.76 -14.78
CA CYS A 24 15.62 -1.97 -15.85
C CYS A 24 15.90 -3.47 -16.06
N GLY A 25 15.89 -4.27 -14.98
CA GLY A 25 15.98 -5.73 -15.05
C GLY A 25 14.88 -6.36 -15.93
N LEU A 26 13.66 -5.80 -15.93
CA LEU A 26 12.56 -6.30 -16.78
C LEU A 26 12.83 -6.10 -18.27
N PHE A 27 13.68 -5.13 -18.63
CA PHE A 27 14.04 -4.78 -19.99
C PHE A 27 15.41 -5.31 -20.40
N HIS A 28 16.10 -6.07 -19.55
CA HIS A 28 17.46 -6.55 -19.82
C HIS A 28 17.58 -7.34 -21.14
N ASN A 29 16.50 -8.02 -21.54
CA ASN A 29 16.44 -8.81 -22.77
C ASN A 29 15.79 -8.08 -23.95
N VAL A 30 15.55 -6.77 -23.84
CA VAL A 30 14.93 -5.97 -24.90
C VAL A 30 16.02 -5.27 -25.70
N VAL A 31 16.11 -5.59 -26.99
CA VAL A 31 17.02 -4.94 -27.93
C VAL A 31 16.24 -3.88 -28.70
N LEU A 32 16.57 -2.60 -28.50
CA LEU A 32 15.94 -1.49 -29.21
C LEU A 32 16.37 -1.47 -30.67
N GLN A 33 15.41 -1.43 -31.59
CA GLN A 33 15.64 -1.35 -33.03
C GLN A 33 15.39 0.09 -33.52
N PRO A 34 16.43 0.89 -33.82
CA PRO A 34 16.28 2.32 -34.09
C PRO A 34 15.55 2.66 -35.40
N ASN A 35 15.34 1.67 -36.27
CA ASN A 35 14.68 1.84 -37.58
C ASN A 35 13.29 1.18 -37.64
N GLU A 36 12.79 0.65 -36.54
CA GLU A 36 11.44 0.10 -36.45
C GLU A 36 10.54 1.05 -35.68
N LEU A 37 9.26 1.09 -36.04
CA LEU A 37 8.27 1.85 -35.30
C LEU A 37 7.86 1.07 -34.04
N ASP A 38 7.70 1.77 -32.93
CA ASP A 38 7.20 1.17 -31.69
C ASP A 38 5.80 0.58 -31.90
N MET A 39 5.64 -0.70 -31.54
CA MET A 39 4.36 -1.41 -31.59
C MET A 39 3.97 -1.95 -30.22
N TRP A 40 2.67 -1.90 -29.91
CA TRP A 40 2.13 -2.50 -28.71
C TRP A 40 1.98 -4.01 -28.89
N HIS A 41 2.79 -4.77 -28.18
CA HIS A 41 2.66 -6.23 -28.12
C HIS A 41 1.94 -6.66 -26.84
N TRP A 42 0.95 -7.53 -26.99
CA TRP A 42 0.29 -8.12 -25.85
C TRP A 42 1.09 -9.34 -25.37
N ARG A 43 1.59 -9.29 -24.14
CA ARG A 43 2.30 -10.43 -23.52
C ARG A 43 1.28 -11.48 -23.08
N SER A 44 0.86 -12.35 -23.99
CA SER A 44 0.02 -13.52 -23.69
C SER A 44 0.77 -14.82 -23.95
N LEU A 45 0.37 -15.89 -23.26
CA LEU A 45 0.94 -17.23 -23.43
C LEU A 45 0.73 -17.80 -24.86
N HIS A 46 -0.20 -17.22 -25.64
CA HIS A 46 -0.72 -17.85 -26.87
C HIS A 46 -0.82 -16.92 -28.10
N SER A 47 -0.60 -15.61 -27.98
CA SER A 47 -0.70 -14.67 -29.12
C SER A 47 -0.12 -13.29 -28.76
N ASP A 48 0.53 -12.64 -29.73
CA ASP A 48 1.03 -11.26 -29.61
C ASP A 48 -0.07 -10.20 -29.85
N VAL A 49 -1.27 -10.63 -30.24
CA VAL A 49 -2.42 -9.77 -30.52
C VAL A 49 -3.32 -9.69 -29.29
N PHE A 50 -3.75 -8.47 -28.95
CA PHE A 50 -4.70 -8.25 -27.86
C PHE A 50 -6.05 -8.93 -28.18
N MET A 51 -6.49 -9.79 -27.27
CA MET A 51 -7.82 -10.39 -27.31
C MET A 51 -8.46 -10.30 -25.93
N VAL A 52 -9.68 -9.76 -25.87
CA VAL A 52 -10.43 -9.58 -24.60
C VAL A 52 -10.52 -10.88 -23.81
N LYS A 53 -10.78 -12.01 -24.49
CA LYS A 53 -10.82 -13.34 -23.88
C LYS A 53 -9.49 -13.74 -23.23
N GLY A 54 -8.38 -13.54 -23.92
CA GLY A 54 -7.03 -13.85 -23.41
C GLY A 54 -6.64 -12.94 -22.25
N ALA A 55 -7.00 -11.66 -22.31
CA ALA A 55 -6.79 -10.72 -21.22
C ALA A 55 -7.57 -11.13 -19.96
N TYR A 56 -8.86 -11.48 -20.10
CA TYR A 56 -9.69 -11.93 -18.99
C TYR A 56 -9.15 -13.22 -18.35
N GLN A 57 -8.74 -14.20 -19.16
CA GLN A 57 -8.12 -15.44 -18.68
C GLN A 57 -6.81 -15.18 -17.93
N THR A 58 -5.97 -14.28 -18.45
CA THR A 58 -4.69 -13.90 -17.81
C THR A 58 -4.93 -13.24 -16.46
N LEU A 59 -5.90 -12.31 -16.38
CA LEU A 59 -6.27 -11.63 -15.12
C LEU A 59 -6.87 -12.59 -14.10
N THR A 60 -7.69 -13.54 -14.56
CA THR A 60 -8.33 -14.53 -13.68
C THR A 60 -7.29 -15.49 -13.13
N ARG A 61 -6.39 -16.00 -13.98
CA ARG A 61 -5.28 -16.87 -13.57
C ARG A 61 -4.31 -16.16 -12.63
N ALA A 62 -3.95 -14.90 -12.92
CA ALA A 62 -3.08 -14.12 -12.04
C ALA A 62 -3.70 -13.90 -10.65
N LYS A 63 -5.03 -13.84 -10.55
CA LYS A 63 -5.75 -13.76 -9.27
C LYS A 63 -5.71 -15.09 -8.51
N GLU A 64 -5.67 -16.21 -9.21
CA GLU A 64 -5.57 -17.57 -8.63
C GLU A 64 -4.12 -17.93 -8.25
N GLU A 65 -3.14 -17.45 -9.02
CA GLU A 65 -1.70 -17.67 -8.82
C GLU A 65 -1.09 -16.67 -7.82
N ALA A 66 -1.73 -15.53 -7.58
CA ALA A 66 -1.33 -14.64 -6.51
C ALA A 66 -1.43 -15.41 -5.19
N GLU A 67 -0.30 -15.52 -4.48
CA GLU A 67 -0.29 -15.94 -3.07
C GLU A 67 -1.45 -15.27 -2.36
N PRO A 68 -2.22 -15.96 -1.49
CA PRO A 68 -3.31 -15.36 -0.75
C PRO A 68 -2.72 -14.26 0.14
N VAL A 69 -2.65 -13.04 -0.40
CA VAL A 69 -2.58 -11.82 0.36
C VAL A 69 -3.92 -11.77 1.08
N LEU A 70 -3.94 -12.42 2.25
CA LEU A 70 -5.03 -12.56 3.21
C LEU A 70 -6.13 -11.55 2.92
N ASN A 71 -7.29 -12.01 2.43
CA ASN A 71 -8.54 -11.31 2.04
C ASN A 71 -8.70 -9.85 2.49
N SER A 72 -7.72 -9.01 2.17
CA SER A 72 -7.64 -7.63 2.65
C SER A 72 -8.74 -6.84 1.96
N THR A 73 -9.12 -7.28 0.75
CA THR A 73 -10.28 -6.81 0.00
C THR A 73 -11.60 -7.02 0.73
N GLU A 74 -11.85 -8.16 1.38
CA GLU A 74 -13.10 -8.38 2.13
C GLU A 74 -13.13 -7.54 3.42
N LEU A 75 -11.99 -7.41 4.09
CA LEU A 75 -11.85 -6.60 5.29
C LEU A 75 -12.01 -5.11 4.99
N VAL A 76 -11.41 -4.64 3.89
CA VAL A 76 -11.47 -3.25 3.42
C VAL A 76 -12.86 -2.91 2.89
N TRP A 77 -13.43 -3.76 2.02
CA TRP A 77 -14.71 -3.51 1.33
C TRP A 77 -15.90 -4.16 2.05
N ASN A 78 -15.97 -3.96 3.36
CA ASN A 78 -17.07 -4.44 4.19
C ASN A 78 -18.34 -3.59 3.98
N LYS A 79 -19.47 -4.22 3.63
CA LYS A 79 -20.75 -3.55 3.37
C LYS A 79 -21.36 -2.82 4.58
N VAL A 80 -20.94 -3.16 5.79
CA VAL A 80 -21.42 -2.53 7.04
C VAL A 80 -20.72 -1.20 7.31
N VAL A 81 -19.55 -1.00 6.70
CA VAL A 81 -18.68 0.15 6.96
C VAL A 81 -18.92 1.22 5.88
N PRO A 82 -18.99 2.52 6.24
CA PRO A 82 -19.10 3.58 5.25
C PRO A 82 -17.94 3.59 4.25
N VAL A 83 -18.22 3.90 2.98
CA VAL A 83 -17.23 3.90 1.89
C VAL A 83 -15.98 4.73 2.20
N MET A 84 -16.12 5.88 2.87
CA MET A 84 -14.97 6.71 3.27
C MET A 84 -13.98 5.95 4.17
N VAL A 85 -14.49 5.12 5.08
CA VAL A 85 -13.68 4.31 5.99
C VAL A 85 -13.05 3.14 5.22
N SER A 86 -13.75 2.54 4.26
CA SER A 86 -13.17 1.54 3.35
C SER A 86 -12.03 2.11 2.51
N VAL A 87 -12.20 3.30 1.95
CA VAL A 87 -11.13 3.97 1.18
C VAL A 87 -9.93 4.28 2.08
N PHE A 88 -10.17 4.73 3.31
CA PHE A 88 -9.11 4.91 4.30
C PHE A 88 -8.39 3.59 4.61
N ALA A 89 -9.14 2.52 4.90
CA ALA A 89 -8.59 1.20 5.20
C ALA A 89 -7.76 0.66 4.02
N TRP A 90 -8.23 0.83 2.79
CA TRP A 90 -7.46 0.48 1.59
C TRP A 90 -6.13 1.24 1.53
N ARG A 91 -6.16 2.57 1.66
CA ARG A 91 -4.95 3.40 1.67
C ARG A 91 -4.01 3.03 2.82
N PHE A 92 -4.57 2.67 3.97
CA PHE A 92 -3.82 2.22 5.14
C PHE A 92 -3.10 0.90 4.87
N MET A 93 -3.79 -0.09 4.29
CA MET A 93 -3.19 -1.38 3.93
C MET A 93 -2.07 -1.23 2.91
N GLU A 94 -2.26 -0.36 1.93
CA GLU A 94 -1.28 -0.10 0.86
C GLU A 94 -0.14 0.84 1.27
N ASN A 95 -0.08 1.29 2.53
CA ASN A 95 0.86 2.32 2.99
C ASN A 95 0.84 3.60 2.12
N GLN A 96 -0.36 4.07 1.76
CA GLN A 96 -0.57 5.25 0.89
C GLN A 96 -1.18 6.45 1.61
N ILE A 97 -1.33 6.36 2.93
CA ILE A 97 -1.75 7.49 3.76
C ILE A 97 -0.64 8.57 3.85
N PRO A 98 -0.99 9.85 4.07
CA PRO A 98 -0.04 10.95 4.06
C PRO A 98 0.74 11.07 5.39
N THR A 99 1.45 10.02 5.78
CA THR A 99 2.48 10.06 6.83
C THR A 99 3.70 10.86 6.36
N ARG A 100 4.50 11.42 7.27
CA ARG A 100 5.68 12.21 6.86
C ARG A 100 6.67 11.41 6.03
N ASP A 101 6.88 10.13 6.32
CA ASP A 101 7.74 9.27 5.49
C ASP A 101 7.22 9.15 4.05
N ASN A 102 5.91 8.98 3.86
CA ASN A 102 5.28 8.88 2.54
C ASN A 102 5.25 10.21 1.80
N LEU A 103 5.07 11.32 2.51
CA LEU A 103 5.16 12.66 1.92
C LEU A 103 6.59 13.01 1.50
N PHE A 104 7.58 12.62 2.30
CA PHE A 104 8.99 12.75 1.96
C PHE A 104 9.36 11.91 0.72
N LYS A 105 8.94 10.64 0.67
CA LYS A 105 9.13 9.78 -0.51
C LYS A 105 8.49 10.34 -1.79
N ARG A 106 7.47 11.19 -1.66
CA ARG A 106 6.82 11.90 -2.78
C ARG A 106 7.48 13.25 -3.12
N GLY A 107 8.55 13.63 -2.44
CA GLY A 107 9.24 14.90 -2.62
C GLY A 107 8.46 16.12 -2.11
N ILE A 108 7.45 15.91 -1.24
CA ILE A 108 6.63 17.01 -0.68
C ILE A 108 7.29 17.61 0.57
N LEU A 109 7.98 16.79 1.37
CA LEU A 109 8.68 17.23 2.58
C LEU A 109 10.20 17.19 2.38
N ASN A 110 10.91 18.06 3.11
CA ASN A 110 12.36 18.02 3.22
C ASN A 110 12.82 16.90 4.17
N ILE A 111 14.11 16.54 4.09
CA ILE A 111 14.69 15.45 4.88
C ILE A 111 14.54 15.65 6.39
N ASP A 112 14.65 16.89 6.87
CA ASP A 112 14.56 17.23 8.29
C ASP A 112 13.13 17.16 8.86
N ALA A 113 12.13 17.03 7.99
CA ALA A 113 10.71 17.09 8.35
C ALA A 113 10.04 15.70 8.45
N GLN A 114 10.82 14.62 8.55
CA GLN A 114 10.30 13.24 8.60
C GLN A 114 9.89 12.79 10.00
N HIS A 115 10.45 13.40 11.04
CA HIS A 115 10.20 13.05 12.43
C HIS A 115 8.71 13.17 12.78
N CYS A 116 8.18 12.29 13.61
CA CYS A 116 6.82 12.32 14.14
C CYS A 116 6.62 13.55 15.04
N VAL A 117 5.52 14.29 14.84
CA VAL A 117 5.15 15.42 15.72
C VAL A 117 4.86 14.95 17.13
N LEU A 118 4.29 13.76 17.24
CA LEU A 118 3.83 13.17 18.49
C LEU A 118 4.92 12.33 19.17
N GLY A 119 5.99 12.00 18.45
CA GLY A 119 7.08 11.13 18.89
C GLY A 119 8.33 11.94 19.23
N TYR A 120 9.14 11.43 20.14
CA TYR A 120 10.38 12.06 20.59
C TYR A 120 11.53 11.90 19.57
N GLY A 121 11.34 12.37 18.33
CA GLY A 121 12.37 12.37 17.29
C GLY A 121 12.51 11.08 16.48
N PHE A 122 11.52 10.19 16.50
CA PHE A 122 11.45 9.04 15.57
C PHE A 122 10.76 9.45 14.27
N ASP A 123 11.12 8.82 13.14
CA ASP A 123 10.44 9.05 11.86
C ASP A 123 8.97 8.63 11.89
N GLU A 124 8.11 9.48 11.32
CA GLU A 124 6.68 9.21 11.21
C GLU A 124 6.40 8.25 10.06
N THR A 125 6.60 6.96 10.34
CA THR A 125 6.11 5.86 9.50
C THR A 125 4.67 5.52 9.86
N LEU A 126 3.96 4.81 8.97
CA LEU A 126 2.62 4.29 9.26
C LEU A 126 2.58 3.44 10.54
N SER A 127 3.53 2.52 10.69
CA SER A 127 3.64 1.68 11.90
C SER A 127 3.90 2.49 13.16
N HIS A 128 4.78 3.49 13.09
CA HIS A 128 5.03 4.37 14.23
C HIS A 128 3.78 5.19 14.57
N PHE A 129 3.21 5.88 13.59
CA PHE A 129 2.08 6.78 13.78
C PHE A 129 0.86 6.05 14.37
N PHE A 130 0.55 4.84 13.88
CA PHE A 130 -0.62 4.09 14.34
C PHE A 130 -0.38 3.19 15.55
N PHE A 131 0.81 2.61 15.74
CA PHE A 131 0.98 1.50 16.69
C PHE A 131 2.09 1.72 17.72
N ALA A 132 3.26 2.23 17.29
CA ALA A 132 4.42 2.34 18.18
C ALA A 132 4.58 3.70 18.87
N CYS A 133 3.89 4.75 18.41
CA CYS A 133 3.93 6.07 19.04
C CYS A 133 3.23 6.03 20.40
N ASP A 134 3.91 6.52 21.46
CA ASP A 134 3.39 6.55 22.83
C ASP A 134 2.01 7.22 22.95
N THR A 135 1.81 8.30 22.20
CA THR A 135 0.55 9.04 22.19
C THR A 135 -0.56 8.19 21.59
N THR A 136 -0.33 7.59 20.42
CA THR A 136 -1.34 6.74 19.77
C THR A 136 -1.58 5.44 20.52
N HIS A 137 -0.55 4.87 21.14
CA HIS A 137 -0.67 3.68 21.98
C HIS A 137 -1.63 3.91 23.16
N LYS A 138 -1.56 5.08 23.82
CA LYS A 138 -2.52 5.44 24.88
C LYS A 138 -3.96 5.51 24.37
N VAL A 139 -4.18 6.03 23.17
CA VAL A 139 -5.51 6.07 22.53
C VAL A 139 -6.02 4.65 22.31
N TRP A 140 -5.20 3.76 21.76
CA TRP A 140 -5.58 2.36 21.57
C TRP A 140 -5.91 1.65 22.87
N CYS A 141 -5.08 1.81 23.91
CA CYS A 141 -5.37 1.23 25.22
C CYS A 141 -6.73 1.70 25.77
N GLY A 142 -7.03 3.00 25.64
CA GLY A 142 -8.32 3.55 26.05
C GLY A 142 -9.50 2.97 25.25
N MET A 143 -9.34 2.81 23.93
CA MET A 143 -10.36 2.19 23.08
C MET A 143 -10.58 0.70 23.41
N LEU A 144 -9.51 -0.07 23.58
CA LEU A 144 -9.58 -1.49 23.94
C LEU A 144 -10.21 -1.67 25.32
N GLN A 145 -9.85 -0.83 26.29
CA GLN A 145 -10.47 -0.84 27.61
C GLN A 145 -11.97 -0.52 27.54
N TRP A 146 -12.36 0.47 26.73
CA TRP A 146 -13.78 0.81 26.52
C TRP A 146 -14.57 -0.34 25.89
N LEU A 147 -13.94 -1.09 24.98
CA LEU A 147 -14.53 -2.28 24.36
C LEU A 147 -14.45 -3.54 25.24
N GLY A 148 -13.75 -3.49 26.38
CA GLY A 148 -13.52 -4.64 27.25
C GLY A 148 -12.61 -5.72 26.65
N ILE A 149 -11.75 -5.34 25.70
CA ILE A 149 -10.83 -6.24 25.00
C ILE A 149 -9.43 -6.11 25.60
N GLN A 150 -8.79 -7.25 25.91
CA GLN A 150 -7.37 -7.30 26.25
C GLN A 150 -6.61 -7.92 25.08
N SER A 151 -5.72 -7.15 24.47
CA SER A 151 -4.96 -7.56 23.29
C SER A 151 -3.65 -6.79 23.21
N ALA A 152 -2.64 -7.40 22.58
CA ALA A 152 -1.39 -6.76 22.21
C ALA A 152 -1.50 -6.12 20.82
N LEU A 153 -1.02 -4.88 20.71
CA LEU A 153 -0.98 -4.15 19.45
C LEU A 153 0.24 -4.58 18.63
N HIS A 154 0.00 -5.06 17.41
CA HIS A 154 1.07 -5.41 16.49
C HIS A 154 1.48 -4.17 15.67
N ASN A 155 2.78 -3.96 15.49
CA ASN A 155 3.34 -2.83 14.74
C ASN A 155 3.24 -2.99 13.20
N ASN A 156 2.32 -3.81 12.72
CA ASN A 156 2.12 -4.07 11.29
C ASN A 156 0.61 -4.03 10.98
N GLN A 157 0.23 -3.23 9.98
CA GLN A 157 -1.17 -2.99 9.63
C GLN A 157 -1.93 -4.27 9.25
N VAL A 158 -1.30 -5.20 8.52
CA VAL A 158 -1.94 -6.43 8.05
C VAL A 158 -2.17 -7.38 9.22
N VAL A 159 -1.14 -7.58 10.06
CA VAL A 159 -1.23 -8.44 11.25
C VAL A 159 -2.24 -7.87 12.24
N HIS A 160 -2.25 -6.55 12.43
CA HIS A 160 -3.24 -5.89 13.27
C HIS A 160 -4.65 -6.10 12.73
N ALA A 161 -4.90 -5.84 11.44
CA ALA A 161 -6.21 -6.07 10.83
C ALA A 161 -6.68 -7.53 10.99
N HIS A 162 -5.77 -8.50 10.85
CA HIS A 162 -6.07 -9.92 11.07
C HIS A 162 -6.39 -10.24 12.53
N HIS A 163 -5.64 -9.70 13.49
CA HIS A 163 -5.89 -9.92 14.91
C HIS A 163 -7.29 -9.45 15.32
N PHE A 164 -7.79 -8.37 14.70
CA PHE A 164 -9.09 -7.79 15.01
C PHE A 164 -10.22 -8.21 14.05
N SER A 165 -9.95 -8.98 12.99
CA SER A 165 -10.98 -9.38 12.00
C SER A 165 -12.03 -10.32 12.58
N GLY A 166 -11.65 -11.16 13.55
CA GLY A 166 -12.53 -12.11 14.23
C GLY A 166 -13.34 -11.51 15.39
N LEU A 167 -13.06 -10.26 15.78
CA LEU A 167 -13.87 -9.55 16.75
C LEU A 167 -15.16 -9.12 16.06
N GLN A 168 -16.15 -10.00 16.07
CA GLN A 168 -17.55 -9.62 15.92
C GLN A 168 -17.85 -8.64 17.06
N VAL A 169 -17.61 -7.36 16.82
CA VAL A 169 -18.05 -6.32 17.73
C VAL A 169 -19.56 -6.45 17.77
N CYS A 170 -20.07 -6.96 18.89
CA CYS A 170 -21.48 -6.98 19.23
C CYS A 170 -22.02 -5.54 19.32
N PHE A 171 -22.13 -4.86 18.18
CA PHE A 171 -22.75 -3.54 18.04
C PHE A 171 -24.24 -3.56 18.40
N LEU A 172 -24.80 -4.73 18.71
CA LEU A 172 -26.18 -4.89 19.15
C LEU A 172 -26.41 -4.50 20.63
N LYS A 173 -25.39 -4.27 21.46
CA LYS A 173 -25.63 -3.79 22.84
C LYS A 173 -25.92 -2.28 22.96
N TYR A 174 -25.65 -1.47 21.93
CA TYR A 174 -25.75 -0.01 22.03
C TYR A 174 -26.77 0.65 21.07
N LYS A 175 -27.66 -0.11 20.43
CA LYS A 175 -28.81 0.46 19.70
C LYS A 175 -29.92 1.07 20.59
N LYS A 176 -29.63 1.41 21.86
CA LYS A 176 -30.59 2.01 22.81
C LYS A 176 -30.10 3.31 23.45
N CYS A 177 -29.24 4.06 22.77
CA CYS A 177 -28.91 5.44 23.18
C CYS A 177 -28.79 6.35 21.97
N PHE A 178 -29.92 6.63 21.31
CA PHE A 178 -30.28 7.91 20.71
C PHE A 178 -31.82 7.97 20.65
#